data_AF-A0AA97DDM8-F1
#
_entry.id   AF-A0AA97DDM8-F1
#
_cell.length_a   1.000
_cell.length_b   1.000
_cell.length_c   1.000
_cell.angle_alpha   90.00
_cell.angle_beta   90.00
_cell.angle_gamma   90.00
#
_symmetry.space_group_name_H-M   'P 1'
#
loop_
_entity.id
_entity.type
_entity.pdbx_description
1 polymer ?
#
loop_
_entity_poly.entity_id
_entity_poly.type
_entity_poly.pdbx_seq_one_letter_code
_entity_poly.pdbx_strand_id
1 'polypeptide(L)'
;MEALKNIFDIPNCVFILAIDYDIVVKGLESKFGPKTDENEREFRSFFDKIIQVPFSMPIGTYDIENFLVEKLKDLGTDILEEEKELYVKAIKYSIGYNPRSLKRYLNAFSLINHLKEIEVDEEQLKGDDFMLFAVLGIQISYPKIFRLLSQKPNFPEWNKGFGNKFGVEWDEVQEKIKKFGESDLIDEEWEQVTWGACQSDSYLRARAFSVLELLNLLRNKYKDTLEDELETAMTFASITSVDDDVETKQAVQKVGNKTIFDGVQTKLLQLTEEGFTDQAVKNYAALWSPLSDVEKNNTKYRISFAKTGSSFNDETLLGRGKKILIYSSNPSKKALGMKIWVKKNTGKVSSLFENIKSTYNLQESENMYISKDKDLIIEYNAYSELKENYSQLMEYIVQQITS
;
A
#
# COMPACT_ATOMS: atom_id res chain seq x y z
N MET A 1 43.59 17.03 -7.56
CA MET A 1 44.22 15.70 -7.73
C MET A 1 45.73 15.75 -7.53
N GLU A 2 46.43 16.84 -7.89
CA GLU A 2 47.86 17.02 -7.58
C GLU A 2 48.21 16.94 -6.09
N ALA A 3 47.34 17.43 -5.21
CA ALA A 3 47.55 17.35 -3.76
C ALA A 3 47.60 15.92 -3.20
N LEU A 4 46.94 14.94 -3.85
CA LEU A 4 46.93 13.54 -3.39
C LEU A 4 48.25 12.82 -3.68
N LYS A 5 48.94 13.18 -4.77
CA LYS A 5 50.24 12.59 -5.13
C LYS A 5 51.29 12.79 -4.04
N ASN A 6 51.30 13.97 -3.42
CA ASN A 6 52.24 14.29 -2.33
C ASN A 6 52.03 13.44 -1.07
N ILE A 7 50.84 12.85 -0.90
CA ILE A 7 50.50 12.03 0.26
C ILE A 7 50.76 10.54 -0.05
N PHE A 8 50.59 10.12 -1.30
CA PHE A 8 50.76 8.72 -1.71
C PHE A 8 52.21 8.21 -1.71
N ASP A 9 53.19 9.11 -1.64
CA ASP A 9 54.62 8.77 -1.61
C ASP A 9 55.18 8.54 -0.19
N ILE A 10 54.32 8.51 0.85
CA ILE A 10 54.78 8.28 2.23
C ILE A 10 55.16 6.80 2.44
N PRO A 11 56.40 6.50 2.89
CA PRO A 11 56.84 5.13 3.14
C PRO A 11 55.98 4.41 4.19
N ASN A 12 55.70 3.12 3.96
CA ASN A 12 54.92 2.25 4.84
C ASN A 12 53.45 2.67 5.07
N CYS A 13 52.89 3.52 4.20
CA CYS A 13 51.46 3.85 4.21
C CYS A 13 50.68 3.06 3.16
N VAL A 14 49.52 2.53 3.56
CA VAL A 14 48.53 1.94 2.64
C VAL A 14 47.35 2.89 2.55
N PHE A 15 47.03 3.32 1.33
CA PHE A 15 45.88 4.19 1.06
C PHE A 15 44.73 3.36 0.51
N ILE A 16 43.61 3.36 1.22
CA ILE A 16 42.39 2.66 0.79
C ILE A 16 41.44 3.70 0.19
N LEU A 17 41.08 3.51 -1.07
CA LEU A 17 40.14 4.37 -1.78
C LEU A 17 38.84 3.61 -2.06
N ALA A 18 37.74 4.06 -1.47
CA ALA A 18 36.41 3.59 -1.83
C ALA A 18 35.93 4.40 -3.05
N ILE A 19 35.94 3.77 -4.23
CA ILE A 19 35.61 4.41 -5.50
C ILE A 19 34.50 3.63 -6.22
N ASP A 20 33.56 4.36 -6.82
CA ASP A 20 32.58 3.82 -7.75
C ASP A 20 33.11 4.03 -9.18
N TYR A 21 33.45 2.92 -9.84
CA TYR A 21 34.04 2.95 -11.18
C TYR A 21 33.12 3.63 -12.19
N ASP A 22 31.83 3.32 -12.16
CA ASP A 22 30.87 3.79 -13.16
C ASP A 22 30.59 5.29 -13.01
N ILE A 23 30.55 5.80 -11.77
CA ILE A 23 30.40 7.23 -11.52
C ILE A 23 31.62 8.02 -12.03
N VAL A 24 32.81 7.47 -11.85
CA VAL A 24 34.04 8.12 -12.32
C VAL A 24 34.14 8.05 -13.84
N VAL A 25 33.73 6.96 -14.48
CA VAL A 25 33.60 6.86 -15.93
C VAL A 25 32.69 7.97 -16.47
N LYS A 26 31.51 8.18 -15.87
CA LYS A 26 30.61 9.29 -16.25
C LYS A 26 31.27 10.66 -16.12
N GLY A 27 32.05 10.88 -15.06
CA GLY A 27 32.81 12.13 -14.88
C GLY A 27 33.90 12.33 -15.94
N LEU A 28 34.48 11.24 -16.43
CA LEU A 28 35.53 11.23 -17.45
C LEU A 28 35.01 11.36 -18.90
N GLU A 29 33.70 11.25 -19.12
CA GLU A 29 33.09 11.42 -20.44
C GLU A 29 33.40 12.78 -21.08
N SER A 30 33.48 13.83 -20.25
CA SER A 30 33.88 15.18 -20.70
C SER A 30 35.28 15.25 -21.32
N LYS A 31 36.14 14.26 -21.02
CA LYS A 31 37.54 14.21 -21.46
C LYS A 31 37.79 13.19 -22.58
N PHE A 32 37.14 12.02 -22.51
CA PHE A 32 37.37 10.90 -23.43
C PHE A 32 36.18 10.61 -24.36
N GLY A 33 35.09 11.38 -24.24
CA GLY A 33 33.83 11.10 -24.92
C GLY A 33 33.02 9.99 -24.22
N PRO A 34 31.85 9.61 -24.76
CA PRO A 34 31.05 8.51 -24.23
C PRO A 34 31.84 7.19 -24.28
N LYS A 35 31.67 6.34 -23.26
CA LYS A 35 32.35 5.04 -23.19
C LYS A 35 31.85 4.12 -24.31
N THR A 36 32.79 3.58 -25.09
CA THR A 36 32.60 2.57 -26.12
C THR A 36 33.61 1.42 -25.91
N ASP A 37 33.40 0.29 -26.57
CA ASP A 37 34.32 -0.85 -26.49
C ASP A 37 35.73 -0.48 -27.00
N GLU A 38 35.82 0.47 -27.93
CA GLU A 38 37.08 0.92 -28.53
C GLU A 38 37.91 1.80 -27.58
N ASN A 39 37.27 2.60 -26.71
CA ASN A 39 37.94 3.52 -25.80
C ASN A 39 38.01 3.03 -24.34
N GLU A 40 37.50 1.84 -24.02
CA GLU A 40 37.49 1.28 -22.65
C GLU A 40 38.89 1.31 -22.00
N ARG A 41 39.93 1.07 -22.80
CA ARG A 41 41.33 1.07 -22.35
C ARG A 41 41.79 2.43 -21.83
N GLU A 42 41.26 3.52 -22.37
CA GLU A 42 41.59 4.89 -21.93
C GLU A 42 41.03 5.17 -20.54
N PHE A 43 39.80 4.73 -20.29
CA PHE A 43 39.19 4.80 -18.95
C PHE A 43 39.96 3.95 -17.95
N ARG A 44 40.32 2.70 -18.28
CA ARG A 44 41.13 1.84 -17.38
C ARG A 44 42.50 2.43 -17.07
N SER A 45 43.19 2.97 -18.07
CA SER A 45 44.52 3.58 -17.90
C SER A 45 44.52 4.75 -16.92
N PHE A 46 43.39 5.46 -16.77
CA PHE A 46 43.25 6.50 -15.76
C PHE A 46 43.32 5.93 -14.33
N PHE A 47 42.69 4.78 -14.08
CA PHE A 47 42.72 4.11 -12.79
C PHE A 47 44.05 3.43 -12.52
N ASP A 48 44.65 2.78 -13.52
CA ASP A 48 45.97 2.11 -13.39
C ASP A 48 47.08 3.08 -12.93
N LYS A 49 46.94 4.38 -13.25
CA LYS A 49 47.89 5.42 -12.83
C LYS A 49 47.78 5.81 -11.36
N ILE A 50 46.69 5.45 -10.68
CA ILE A 50 46.37 5.90 -9.32
C ILE A 50 46.19 4.72 -8.37
N ILE A 51 45.58 3.64 -8.84
CA ILE A 51 45.22 2.45 -8.07
C ILE A 51 46.15 1.31 -8.46
N GLN A 52 47.01 0.90 -7.53
CA GLN A 52 47.95 -0.20 -7.76
C GLN A 52 47.28 -1.58 -7.72
N VAL A 53 46.31 -1.75 -6.81
CA VAL A 53 45.57 -2.99 -6.63
C VAL A 53 44.08 -2.69 -6.58
N PRO A 54 43.32 -3.00 -7.64
CA PRO A 54 41.88 -2.95 -7.58
C PRO A 54 41.35 -4.13 -6.76
N PHE A 55 40.45 -3.86 -5.82
CA PHE A 55 39.76 -4.88 -5.03
C PHE A 55 38.25 -4.63 -5.11
N SER A 56 37.53 -5.58 -5.69
CA SER A 56 36.06 -5.57 -5.71
C SER A 56 35.54 -6.33 -4.51
N MET A 57 34.62 -5.74 -3.76
CA MET A 57 33.99 -6.42 -2.62
C MET A 57 33.31 -7.72 -3.11
N PRO A 58 33.61 -8.89 -2.51
CA PRO A 58 33.04 -10.15 -2.93
C PRO A 58 31.63 -10.29 -2.35
N ILE A 59 30.65 -9.67 -3.02
CA ILE A 59 29.25 -9.66 -2.59
C ILE A 59 28.63 -11.08 -2.64
N GLY A 60 29.12 -11.94 -3.54
CA GLY A 60 28.60 -13.30 -3.72
C GLY A 60 29.04 -14.33 -2.66
N THR A 61 30.01 -14.00 -1.80
CA THR A 61 30.50 -14.88 -0.72
C THR A 61 29.88 -14.55 0.64
N TYR A 62 28.97 -13.58 0.69
CA TYR A 62 28.34 -13.18 1.94
C TYR A 62 27.34 -14.25 2.38
N ASP A 63 27.44 -14.70 3.62
CA ASP A 63 26.53 -15.67 4.23
C ASP A 63 25.20 -14.98 4.58
N ILE A 64 24.38 -14.81 3.55
CA ILE A 64 23.09 -14.13 3.67
C ILE A 64 22.10 -14.95 4.46
N GLU A 65 22.20 -16.27 4.43
CA GLU A 65 21.28 -17.13 5.16
C GLU A 65 21.40 -16.87 6.66
N ASN A 66 22.63 -16.87 7.19
CA ASN A 66 22.84 -16.60 8.61
C ASN A 66 22.54 -15.14 8.97
N PHE A 67 22.95 -14.18 8.14
CA PHE A 67 22.62 -12.77 8.36
C PHE A 67 21.10 -12.50 8.39
N LEU A 68 20.36 -13.16 7.50
CA LEU A 68 18.91 -13.02 7.39
C LEU A 68 18.21 -13.57 8.63
N VAL A 69 18.57 -14.80 9.04
CA VAL A 69 17.97 -15.46 10.20
C VAL A 69 18.22 -14.65 11.47
N GLU A 70 19.45 -14.19 11.68
CA GLU A 70 19.78 -13.35 12.83
C GLU A 70 18.94 -12.06 12.83
N LYS A 71 18.80 -11.41 11.67
CA LYS A 71 18.04 -10.16 11.57
C LYS A 71 16.55 -10.34 11.75
N LEU A 72 15.95 -11.40 11.18
CA LEU A 72 14.52 -11.66 11.35
C LEU A 72 14.19 -12.03 12.80
N LYS A 73 15.10 -12.76 13.47
CA LYS A 73 15.02 -13.02 14.91
C LYS A 73 15.11 -11.75 15.76
N ASP A 74 16.05 -10.85 15.45
CA ASP A 74 16.15 -9.54 16.11
C ASP A 74 14.87 -8.70 15.99
N LEU A 75 14.08 -8.94 14.93
CA LEU A 75 12.84 -8.21 14.63
C LEU A 75 11.59 -8.84 15.29
N GLY A 76 11.73 -9.93 16.04
CA GLY A 76 10.61 -10.60 16.71
C GLY A 76 9.77 -11.52 15.81
N THR A 77 10.23 -11.80 14.59
CA THR A 77 9.62 -12.79 13.69
C THR A 77 10.31 -14.14 13.93
N ASP A 78 9.70 -15.02 14.73
CA ASP A 78 10.18 -16.39 14.89
C ASP A 78 9.83 -17.19 13.63
N ILE A 79 10.84 -17.44 12.80
CA ILE A 79 10.72 -18.22 11.57
C ILE A 79 10.92 -19.68 11.92
N LEU A 80 9.96 -20.52 11.54
CA LEU A 80 10.10 -21.96 11.65
C LEU A 80 11.25 -22.42 10.74
N GLU A 81 12.06 -23.38 11.18
CA GLU A 81 13.24 -23.83 10.41
C GLU A 81 12.86 -24.33 9.00
N GLU A 82 11.66 -24.87 8.84
CA GLU A 82 11.09 -25.31 7.56
C GLU A 82 10.74 -24.16 6.59
N GLU A 83 10.53 -22.94 7.10
CA GLU A 83 10.22 -21.76 6.29
C GLU A 83 11.46 -20.94 5.92
N LYS A 84 12.58 -21.16 6.61
CA LYS A 84 13.85 -20.45 6.37
C LYS A 84 14.27 -20.50 4.90
N GLU A 85 14.15 -21.66 4.26
CA GLU A 85 14.49 -21.83 2.85
C GLU A 85 13.61 -20.94 1.95
N LEU A 86 12.34 -20.71 2.31
CA LEU A 86 11.42 -19.84 1.56
C LEU A 86 11.89 -18.39 1.62
N TYR A 87 12.23 -17.89 2.81
CA TYR A 87 12.74 -16.51 3.00
C TYR A 87 14.05 -16.28 2.25
N VAL A 88 14.97 -17.25 2.27
CA VAL A 88 16.23 -17.18 1.52
C VAL A 88 15.98 -17.15 0.01
N LYS A 89 15.10 -18.02 -0.50
CA LYS A 89 14.70 -18.02 -1.92
C LYS A 89 14.04 -16.70 -2.32
N ALA A 90 13.13 -16.16 -1.49
CA ALA A 90 12.48 -14.89 -1.76
C ALA A 90 13.48 -13.74 -1.89
N ILE A 91 14.49 -13.65 -1.03
CA ILE A 91 15.57 -12.66 -1.17
C ILE A 91 16.40 -12.91 -2.42
N LYS A 92 16.83 -14.15 -2.66
CA LYS A 92 17.63 -14.52 -3.83
C LYS A 92 16.94 -14.07 -5.12
N TYR A 93 15.64 -14.28 -5.21
CA TYR A 93 14.83 -13.95 -6.38
C TYR A 93 14.38 -12.49 -6.46
N SER A 94 14.49 -11.69 -5.40
CA SER A 94 14.11 -10.28 -5.38
C SER A 94 15.32 -9.34 -5.23
N ILE A 95 15.80 -9.15 -4.00
CA ILE A 95 16.83 -8.17 -3.63
C ILE A 95 18.24 -8.65 -4.03
N GLY A 96 18.44 -9.97 -4.06
CA GLY A 96 19.74 -10.60 -4.28
C GLY A 96 20.71 -10.36 -3.12
N TYR A 97 22.01 -10.56 -3.39
CA TYR A 97 23.00 -10.69 -2.33
C TYR A 97 23.63 -9.38 -1.81
N ASN A 98 23.06 -8.21 -2.15
CA ASN A 98 23.63 -6.92 -1.74
C ASN A 98 23.31 -6.61 -0.26
N PRO A 99 24.30 -6.53 0.66
CA PRO A 99 24.03 -6.34 2.10
C PRO A 99 23.32 -5.02 2.41
N ARG A 100 23.59 -3.96 1.65
CA ARG A 100 22.95 -2.66 1.83
C ARG A 100 21.48 -2.72 1.41
N SER A 101 21.19 -3.30 0.26
CA SER A 101 19.82 -3.47 -0.22
C SER A 101 19.02 -4.36 0.72
N LEU A 102 19.63 -5.45 1.19
CA LEU A 102 19.03 -6.37 2.16
C LEU A 102 18.70 -5.66 3.48
N LYS A 103 19.64 -4.90 4.06
CA LYS A 103 19.39 -4.12 5.27
C LYS A 103 18.24 -3.12 5.10
N ARG A 104 18.19 -2.42 3.97
CA ARG A 104 17.10 -1.46 3.67
C ARG A 104 15.76 -2.17 3.59
N TYR A 105 15.71 -3.32 2.92
CA TYR A 105 14.52 -4.14 2.78
C TYR A 105 14.02 -4.68 4.13
N LEU A 106 14.90 -5.24 4.96
CA LEU A 106 14.54 -5.75 6.29
C LEU A 106 14.01 -4.64 7.21
N ASN A 107 14.57 -3.44 7.12
CA ASN A 107 14.04 -2.29 7.86
C ASN A 107 12.65 -1.88 7.39
N ALA A 108 12.38 -1.93 6.07
CA ALA A 108 11.05 -1.65 5.53
C ALA A 108 10.04 -2.72 5.96
N PHE A 109 10.43 -4.00 5.90
CA PHE A 109 9.63 -5.12 6.40
C PHE A 109 9.29 -4.96 7.88
N SER A 110 10.28 -4.66 8.73
CA SER A 110 10.06 -4.43 10.17
C SER A 110 9.05 -3.31 10.43
N LEU A 111 9.19 -2.17 9.75
CA LEU A 111 8.27 -1.05 9.92
C LEU A 111 6.83 -1.44 9.55
N ILE A 112 6.64 -2.08 8.40
CA ILE A 112 5.32 -2.50 7.95
C ILE A 112 4.74 -3.58 8.85
N ASN A 113 5.56 -4.51 9.33
CA ASN A 113 5.10 -5.54 10.25
C ASN A 113 4.62 -4.95 11.58
N HIS A 114 5.33 -3.96 12.13
CA HIS A 114 4.86 -3.22 13.31
C HIS A 114 3.57 -2.43 13.04
N LEU A 115 3.41 -1.83 11.85
CA LEU A 115 2.16 -1.18 11.49
C LEU A 115 1.00 -2.17 11.42
N LYS A 116 1.23 -3.35 10.84
CA LYS A 116 0.28 -4.46 10.80
C LYS A 116 -0.14 -4.89 12.21
N GLU A 117 0.81 -5.05 13.13
CA GLU A 117 0.52 -5.37 14.55
C GLU A 117 -0.35 -4.32 15.24
N ILE A 118 -0.24 -3.05 14.86
CA ILE A 118 -1.02 -1.93 15.42
C ILE A 118 -2.43 -1.84 14.78
N GLU A 119 -2.59 -2.30 13.54
CA GLU A 119 -3.84 -2.18 12.79
C GLU A 119 -4.80 -3.36 12.96
N VAL A 120 -4.29 -4.56 13.25
CA VAL A 120 -5.08 -5.80 13.39
C VAL A 120 -5.70 -5.87 14.80
N ASP A 121 -7.03 -5.69 14.91
CA ASP A 121 -7.79 -6.09 16.11
C ASP A 121 -7.71 -7.62 16.28
N GLU A 122 -7.79 -8.14 17.52
CA GLU A 122 -7.60 -9.57 17.89
C GLU A 122 -8.45 -10.59 17.08
N GLU A 123 -9.45 -10.14 16.30
CA GLU A 123 -10.35 -10.96 15.49
C GLU A 123 -10.02 -11.03 13.98
N GLN A 124 -9.02 -10.29 13.48
CA GLN A 124 -8.63 -10.33 12.06
C GLN A 124 -7.58 -11.41 11.78
N LEU A 125 -7.72 -12.09 10.63
CA LEU A 125 -6.69 -12.99 10.09
C LEU A 125 -5.38 -12.22 10.00
N LYS A 126 -4.41 -12.60 10.84
CA LYS A 126 -3.02 -12.18 10.66
C LYS A 126 -2.58 -12.84 9.34
N GLY A 127 -2.66 -12.09 8.23
CA GLY A 127 -2.15 -12.57 6.94
C GLY A 127 -0.72 -13.07 7.08
N ASP A 128 -0.26 -13.92 6.18
CA ASP A 128 1.01 -14.62 6.35
C ASP A 128 2.23 -13.68 6.23
N ASP A 129 3.15 -13.75 7.20
CA ASP A 129 4.32 -12.85 7.27
C ASP A 129 5.28 -13.06 6.08
N PHE A 130 5.35 -14.29 5.54
CA PHE A 130 6.18 -14.58 4.37
C PHE A 130 5.58 -13.96 3.09
N MET A 131 4.25 -13.93 2.95
CA MET A 131 3.62 -13.27 1.79
C MET A 131 3.96 -11.79 1.78
N LEU A 132 3.77 -11.11 2.91
CA LEU A 132 4.13 -9.70 3.07
C LEU A 132 5.61 -9.47 2.76
N PHE A 133 6.49 -10.33 3.28
CA PHE A 133 7.91 -10.29 3.01
C PHE A 133 8.20 -10.37 1.50
N ALA A 134 7.68 -11.37 0.80
CA ALA A 134 7.90 -11.55 -0.62
C ALA A 134 7.35 -10.40 -1.47
N VAL A 135 6.13 -9.94 -1.17
CA VAL A 135 5.48 -8.82 -1.87
C VAL A 135 6.27 -7.53 -1.71
N LEU A 136 6.81 -7.23 -0.51
CA LEU A 136 7.72 -6.09 -0.32
C LEU A 136 9.01 -6.25 -1.14
N GLY A 137 9.51 -7.48 -1.31
CA GLY A 137 10.64 -7.77 -2.20
C GLY A 137 10.32 -7.42 -3.66
N ILE A 138 9.12 -7.81 -4.13
CA ILE A 138 8.63 -7.47 -5.47
C ILE A 138 8.45 -5.95 -5.61
N GLN A 139 7.90 -5.28 -4.60
CA GLN A 139 7.69 -3.84 -4.61
C GLN A 139 9.01 -3.07 -4.77
N ILE A 140 10.04 -3.44 -4.00
CA ILE A 140 11.32 -2.71 -3.99
C ILE A 140 12.16 -3.05 -5.23
N SER A 141 12.21 -4.31 -5.65
CA SER A 141 13.04 -4.74 -6.78
C SER A 141 12.33 -4.58 -8.12
N TYR A 142 11.02 -4.84 -8.17
CA TYR A 142 10.26 -4.98 -9.42
C TYR A 142 8.97 -4.13 -9.42
N PRO A 143 9.07 -2.78 -9.34
CA PRO A 143 7.90 -1.90 -9.22
C PRO A 143 6.83 -2.14 -10.30
N LYS A 144 7.24 -2.40 -11.54
CA LYS A 144 6.30 -2.68 -12.64
C LYS A 144 5.48 -3.97 -12.40
N ILE A 145 6.11 -5.03 -11.89
CA ILE A 145 5.43 -6.28 -11.57
C ILE A 145 4.50 -6.09 -10.38
N PHE A 146 4.95 -5.35 -9.36
CA PHE A 146 4.11 -4.94 -8.23
C PHE A 146 2.85 -4.20 -8.71
N ARG A 147 2.97 -3.27 -9.67
CA ARG A 147 1.81 -2.58 -10.25
C ARG A 147 0.83 -3.55 -10.92
N LEU A 148 1.31 -4.55 -11.66
CA LEU A 148 0.43 -5.55 -12.27
C LEU A 148 -0.32 -6.35 -11.21
N LEU A 149 0.37 -6.77 -10.14
CA LEU A 149 -0.24 -7.45 -8.98
C LEU A 149 -1.28 -6.55 -8.29
N SER A 150 -1.03 -5.24 -8.16
CA SER A 150 -2.02 -4.30 -7.61
C SER A 150 -3.30 -4.21 -8.45
N GLN A 151 -3.21 -4.45 -9.76
CA GLN A 151 -4.36 -4.41 -10.67
C GLN A 151 -5.12 -5.73 -10.69
N LYS A 152 -4.40 -6.85 -10.67
CA LYS A 152 -4.96 -8.20 -10.59
C LYS A 152 -4.02 -9.11 -9.79
N PRO A 153 -4.26 -9.29 -8.48
CA PRO A 153 -3.39 -10.07 -7.59
C PRO A 153 -3.25 -11.53 -8.00
N ASN A 154 -4.35 -12.16 -8.44
CA ASN A 154 -4.39 -13.54 -8.92
C ASN A 154 -3.67 -13.68 -10.28
N PHE A 155 -2.34 -13.66 -10.23
CA PHE A 155 -1.48 -13.69 -11.41
C PHE A 155 -1.59 -14.97 -12.25
N PRO A 156 -1.90 -16.17 -11.72
CA PRO A 156 -2.15 -17.34 -12.57
C PRO A 156 -3.26 -17.13 -13.61
N GLU A 157 -4.16 -16.17 -13.39
CA GLU A 157 -5.21 -15.81 -14.35
C GLU A 157 -4.83 -14.65 -15.29
N TRP A 158 -3.57 -14.22 -15.31
CA TRP A 158 -3.10 -13.25 -16.29
C TRP A 158 -3.08 -13.91 -17.68
N ASN A 159 -3.78 -13.28 -18.62
CA ASN A 159 -3.90 -13.76 -19.98
C ASN A 159 -3.44 -12.67 -20.96
N LYS A 160 -3.42 -13.00 -22.26
CA LYS A 160 -3.08 -12.07 -23.34
C LYS A 160 -3.84 -10.75 -23.28
N GLY A 161 -5.11 -10.78 -22.87
CA GLY A 161 -5.96 -9.59 -22.78
C GLY A 161 -5.50 -8.66 -21.68
N PHE A 162 -5.13 -9.22 -20.52
CA PHE A 162 -4.50 -8.48 -19.43
C PHE A 162 -3.13 -7.95 -19.85
N GLY A 163 -2.27 -8.79 -20.45
CA GLY A 163 -0.94 -8.39 -20.92
C GLY A 163 -1.00 -7.20 -21.90
N ASN A 164 -1.81 -7.30 -22.96
CA ASN A 164 -1.96 -6.24 -23.95
C ASN A 164 -2.46 -4.94 -23.32
N LYS A 165 -3.40 -5.01 -22.36
CA LYS A 165 -3.91 -3.83 -21.64
C LYS A 165 -2.81 -3.06 -20.91
N PHE A 166 -1.77 -3.75 -20.44
CA PHE A 166 -0.66 -3.16 -19.69
C PHE A 166 0.65 -3.07 -20.51
N GLY A 167 0.52 -3.02 -21.84
CA GLY A 167 1.65 -2.75 -22.75
C GLY A 167 2.61 -3.92 -22.94
N VAL A 168 2.13 -5.16 -22.77
CA VAL A 168 2.83 -6.36 -23.18
C VAL A 168 2.36 -6.74 -24.59
N GLU A 169 3.19 -6.47 -25.61
CA GLU A 169 2.89 -6.83 -27.00
C GLU A 169 2.98 -8.36 -27.19
N TRP A 170 1.83 -9.03 -27.11
CA TRP A 170 1.76 -10.49 -27.09
C TRP A 170 2.45 -11.17 -28.28
N ASP A 171 2.22 -10.67 -29.50
CA ASP A 171 2.77 -11.29 -30.71
C ASP A 171 4.31 -11.21 -30.74
N GLU A 172 4.89 -10.08 -30.31
CA GLU A 172 6.35 -9.95 -30.18
C GLU A 172 6.93 -10.88 -29.12
N VAL A 173 6.22 -11.05 -28.00
CA VAL A 173 6.63 -11.95 -26.91
C VAL A 173 6.67 -13.38 -27.42
N GLN A 174 5.64 -13.82 -28.16
CA GLN A 174 5.61 -15.16 -28.75
C GLN A 174 6.75 -15.39 -29.75
N GLU A 175 7.07 -14.40 -30.59
CA GLU A 175 8.21 -14.51 -31.51
C GLU A 175 9.55 -14.64 -30.78
N LYS A 176 9.74 -13.93 -29.66
CA LYS A 176 10.97 -14.01 -28.86
C LYS A 176 11.07 -15.33 -28.11
N ILE A 177 9.96 -15.83 -27.55
CA ILE A 177 9.91 -17.12 -26.84
C ILE A 177 10.25 -18.27 -27.79
N LYS A 178 9.71 -18.26 -29.01
CA LYS A 178 10.05 -19.27 -30.05
C LYS A 178 11.54 -19.35 -30.36
N LYS A 179 12.28 -18.24 -30.20
CA LYS A 179 13.74 -18.20 -30.40
C LYS A 179 14.53 -18.67 -29.18
N PHE A 180 13.93 -18.64 -27.99
CA PHE A 180 14.56 -18.99 -26.72
C PHE A 180 14.56 -20.50 -26.44
N GLY A 181 13.56 -21.23 -26.93
CA GLY A 181 13.39 -22.67 -26.71
C GLY A 181 12.36 -23.00 -25.62
N GLU A 182 12.18 -24.28 -25.31
CA GLU A 182 11.29 -24.74 -24.25
C GLU A 182 11.91 -24.46 -22.87
N SER A 183 11.09 -23.99 -21.93
CA SER A 183 11.46 -23.72 -20.54
C SER A 183 10.22 -23.81 -19.66
N ASP A 184 10.33 -24.54 -18.54
CA ASP A 184 9.27 -24.78 -17.54
C ASP A 184 8.88 -23.54 -16.70
N LEU A 185 9.26 -22.35 -17.18
CA LEU A 185 8.99 -21.05 -16.54
C LEU A 185 8.33 -20.07 -17.51
N ILE A 186 8.00 -20.53 -18.72
CA ILE A 186 7.33 -19.75 -19.78
C ILE A 186 6.34 -20.65 -20.54
N ASP A 187 5.93 -21.77 -19.95
CA ASP A 187 5.00 -22.74 -20.54
C ASP A 187 3.54 -22.36 -20.26
N GLU A 188 3.28 -21.58 -19.21
CA GLU A 188 1.95 -21.06 -18.90
C GLU A 188 1.72 -19.62 -19.42
N GLU A 189 0.46 -19.28 -19.70
CA GLU A 189 0.11 -17.96 -20.30
C GLU A 189 0.50 -16.79 -19.39
N TRP A 190 0.29 -16.90 -18.08
CA TRP A 190 0.63 -15.85 -17.12
C TRP A 190 2.14 -15.63 -16.97
N GLU A 191 2.94 -16.67 -17.15
CA GLU A 191 4.39 -16.60 -17.13
C GLU A 191 4.89 -15.82 -18.35
N GLN A 192 4.28 -16.06 -19.51
CA GLN A 192 4.58 -15.35 -20.74
C GLN A 192 4.19 -13.86 -20.63
N VAL A 193 3.06 -13.54 -19.99
CA VAL A 193 2.68 -12.16 -19.65
C VAL A 193 3.74 -11.53 -18.74
N THR A 194 4.16 -12.22 -17.68
CA THR A 194 5.16 -11.73 -16.72
C THR A 194 6.51 -11.50 -17.38
N TRP A 195 6.98 -12.48 -18.18
CA TRP A 195 8.21 -12.39 -18.93
C TRP A 195 8.19 -11.23 -19.93
N GLY A 196 7.05 -11.05 -20.61
CA GLY A 196 6.80 -9.95 -21.53
C GLY A 196 6.84 -8.59 -20.83
N ALA A 197 6.20 -8.46 -19.66
CA ALA A 197 6.26 -7.25 -18.85
C ALA A 197 7.70 -6.89 -18.44
N CYS A 198 8.54 -7.90 -18.20
CA CYS A 198 9.96 -7.71 -17.88
C CYS A 198 10.80 -7.21 -19.06
N GLN A 199 10.32 -7.31 -20.31
CA GLN A 199 11.11 -6.88 -21.48
C GLN A 199 11.23 -5.37 -21.63
N SER A 200 10.40 -4.62 -20.89
CA SER A 200 10.28 -3.17 -21.03
C SER A 200 11.50 -2.36 -20.59
N ASP A 201 12.34 -2.88 -19.70
CA ASP A 201 13.59 -2.24 -19.31
C ASP A 201 14.73 -3.27 -19.11
N SER A 202 15.98 -2.79 -19.13
CA SER A 202 17.17 -3.64 -19.08
C SER A 202 17.34 -4.37 -17.73
N TYR A 203 16.91 -3.76 -16.63
CA TYR A 203 17.02 -4.35 -15.31
C TYR A 203 16.02 -5.50 -15.14
N LEU A 204 14.74 -5.27 -15.46
CA LEU A 204 13.73 -6.34 -15.41
C LEU A 204 14.04 -7.47 -16.38
N ARG A 205 14.56 -7.16 -17.58
CA ARG A 205 14.96 -8.18 -18.55
C ARG A 205 16.02 -9.13 -17.99
N ALA A 206 17.00 -8.61 -17.27
CA ALA A 206 18.05 -9.41 -16.62
C ALA A 206 17.52 -10.24 -15.44
N ARG A 207 16.33 -9.90 -14.91
CA ARG A 207 15.72 -10.52 -13.74
C ARG A 207 14.44 -11.32 -14.04
N ALA A 208 14.03 -11.42 -15.30
CA ALA A 208 12.75 -12.04 -15.69
C ALA A 208 12.54 -13.43 -15.07
N PHE A 209 13.55 -14.31 -15.14
CA PHE A 209 13.46 -15.64 -14.54
C PHE A 209 13.46 -15.61 -13.00
N SER A 210 14.12 -14.65 -12.37
CA SER A 210 14.02 -14.46 -10.92
C SER A 210 12.61 -14.04 -10.50
N VAL A 211 11.95 -13.18 -11.29
CA VAL A 211 10.55 -12.80 -11.05
C VAL A 211 9.64 -14.03 -11.16
N LEU A 212 9.79 -14.82 -12.23
CA LEU A 212 9.00 -16.04 -12.47
C LEU A 212 9.17 -17.07 -11.35
N GLU A 213 10.42 -17.33 -10.95
CA GLU A 213 10.75 -18.20 -9.82
C GLU A 213 10.12 -17.72 -8.50
N LEU A 214 10.11 -16.41 -8.25
CA LEU A 214 9.48 -15.85 -7.06
C LEU A 214 7.95 -16.03 -7.09
N LEU A 215 7.31 -15.77 -8.22
CA LEU A 215 5.86 -15.96 -8.36
C LEU A 215 5.48 -17.44 -8.25
N ASN A 216 6.24 -18.34 -8.87
CA ASN A 216 6.04 -19.78 -8.72
C ASN A 216 6.29 -20.26 -7.28
N LEU A 217 7.26 -19.70 -6.57
CA LEU A 217 7.47 -19.98 -5.13
C LEU A 217 6.21 -19.62 -4.32
N LEU A 218 5.60 -18.46 -4.59
CA LEU A 218 4.35 -18.03 -3.94
C LEU A 218 3.19 -18.96 -4.31
N ARG A 219 3.00 -19.24 -5.60
CA ARG A 219 1.96 -20.15 -6.08
C ARG A 219 2.05 -21.53 -5.42
N ASN A 220 3.27 -22.07 -5.31
CA ASN A 220 3.49 -23.40 -4.73
C ASN A 220 3.26 -23.44 -3.22
N LYS A 221 3.59 -22.37 -2.48
CA LYS A 221 3.36 -22.28 -1.03
C LYS A 221 1.86 -22.17 -0.70
N TYR A 222 1.15 -21.25 -1.36
CA TYR A 222 -0.22 -20.89 -0.96
C TYR A 222 -1.33 -21.60 -1.74
N LYS A 223 -1.04 -22.09 -2.96
CA LYS A 223 -2.00 -22.85 -3.78
C LYS A 223 -3.36 -22.15 -3.86
N ASP A 224 -4.40 -22.74 -3.27
CA ASP A 224 -5.77 -22.24 -3.32
C ASP A 224 -5.97 -20.94 -2.52
N THR A 225 -5.13 -20.62 -1.53
CA THR A 225 -5.22 -19.38 -0.73
C THR A 225 -4.34 -18.26 -1.27
N LEU A 226 -3.72 -18.44 -2.45
CA LEU A 226 -2.77 -17.49 -3.02
C LEU A 226 -3.36 -16.09 -3.21
N GLU A 227 -4.58 -16.00 -3.73
CA GLU A 227 -5.25 -14.73 -4.01
C GLU A 227 -5.54 -13.96 -2.72
N ASP A 228 -6.15 -14.61 -1.72
CA ASP A 228 -6.50 -14.00 -0.43
C ASP A 228 -5.25 -13.48 0.32
N GLU A 229 -4.17 -14.27 0.33
CA GLU A 229 -2.92 -13.89 0.98
C GLU A 229 -2.22 -12.74 0.24
N LEU A 230 -2.22 -12.76 -1.11
CA LEU A 230 -1.68 -11.67 -1.92
C LEU A 230 -2.46 -10.37 -1.68
N GLU A 231 -3.79 -10.41 -1.71
CA GLU A 231 -4.62 -9.23 -1.45
C GLU A 231 -4.33 -8.62 -0.07
N THR A 232 -4.21 -9.48 0.94
CA THR A 232 -3.90 -9.08 2.31
C THR A 232 -2.51 -8.44 2.40
N ALA A 233 -1.48 -9.07 1.82
CA ALA A 233 -0.12 -8.55 1.83
C ALA A 233 0.04 -7.25 1.03
N MET A 234 -0.62 -7.15 -0.13
CA MET A 234 -0.60 -5.97 -0.99
C MET A 234 -1.20 -4.74 -0.28
N THR A 235 -2.21 -4.96 0.58
CA THR A 235 -2.81 -3.91 1.41
C THR A 235 -1.75 -3.21 2.27
N PHE A 236 -0.89 -3.99 2.93
CA PHE A 236 0.17 -3.43 3.78
C PHE A 236 1.37 -2.93 2.97
N ALA A 237 1.79 -3.67 1.94
CA ALA A 237 2.94 -3.29 1.12
C ALA A 237 2.72 -1.94 0.40
N SER A 238 1.50 -1.66 -0.07
CA SER A 238 1.17 -0.39 -0.74
C SER A 238 1.38 0.86 0.14
N ILE A 239 1.37 0.74 1.47
CA ILE A 239 1.58 1.88 2.40
C ILE A 239 2.93 2.55 2.17
N THR A 240 3.97 1.76 1.87
CA THR A 240 5.33 2.25 1.62
C THR A 240 5.67 2.39 0.15
N SER A 241 4.70 2.25 -0.78
CA SER A 241 4.98 2.44 -2.20
C SER A 241 5.22 3.92 -2.48
N VAL A 242 6.43 4.24 -2.95
CA VAL A 242 6.72 5.54 -3.56
C VAL A 242 6.55 5.33 -5.06
N ASP A 243 5.42 5.74 -5.62
CA ASP A 243 5.13 5.61 -7.05
C ASP A 243 4.88 6.98 -7.70
N ASP A 244 5.60 7.25 -8.79
CA ASP A 244 5.59 8.54 -9.50
C ASP A 244 4.59 8.56 -10.68
N ASP A 245 3.91 7.44 -10.94
CA ASP A 245 3.03 7.25 -12.10
C ASP A 245 1.60 7.80 -11.85
N VAL A 246 1.15 8.66 -12.76
CA VAL A 246 -0.10 9.45 -12.62
C VAL A 246 -1.34 8.57 -12.69
N GLU A 247 -1.30 7.45 -13.40
CA GLU A 247 -2.42 6.50 -13.49
C GLU A 247 -2.60 5.69 -12.20
N THR A 248 -1.51 5.47 -11.45
CA THR A 248 -1.54 4.72 -10.17
C THR A 248 -2.08 5.58 -9.02
N LYS A 249 -1.94 6.91 -9.10
CA LYS A 249 -2.55 7.86 -8.15
C LYS A 249 -4.09 7.84 -8.17
N GLN A 250 -4.71 7.40 -9.25
CA GLN A 250 -6.17 7.23 -9.33
C GLN A 250 -6.63 5.82 -8.91
N ALA A 251 -5.74 4.82 -8.91
CA ALA A 251 -6.06 3.43 -8.62
C ALA A 251 -5.72 2.98 -7.17
N VAL A 252 -4.85 3.71 -6.46
CA VAL A 252 -4.40 3.32 -5.11
C VAL A 252 -4.94 4.26 -4.05
N GLN A 253 -6.22 4.05 -3.71
CA GLN A 253 -6.75 4.23 -2.35
C GLN A 253 -7.70 3.04 -2.05
N LYS A 254 -7.15 1.83 -2.07
CA LYS A 254 -7.79 0.66 -1.46
C LYS A 254 -7.08 0.36 -0.15
N VAL A 255 -7.54 1.02 0.92
CA VAL A 255 -7.11 0.75 2.30
C VAL A 255 -8.05 -0.30 2.89
N GLY A 256 -7.62 -1.57 2.85
CA GLY A 256 -8.41 -2.71 3.36
C GLY A 256 -9.82 -2.76 2.77
N ASN A 257 -10.72 -3.54 3.38
CA ASN A 257 -12.14 -3.62 2.97
C ASN A 257 -12.95 -2.31 3.13
N LYS A 258 -12.30 -1.15 3.16
CA LYS A 258 -12.92 0.18 3.22
C LYS A 258 -12.48 1.02 2.03
N THR A 259 -13.36 1.14 1.04
CA THR A 259 -13.33 2.27 0.10
C THR A 259 -13.48 3.54 0.93
N ILE A 260 -12.41 4.31 1.10
CA ILE A 260 -12.46 5.63 1.73
C ILE A 260 -12.67 6.65 0.62
N PHE A 261 -13.73 7.45 0.72
CA PHE A 261 -14.05 8.46 -0.30
C PHE A 261 -13.43 9.80 0.10
N ASP A 262 -12.75 10.44 -0.85
CA ASP A 262 -12.19 11.78 -0.65
C ASP A 262 -13.31 12.83 -0.74
N GLY A 263 -13.78 13.27 0.42
CA GLY A 263 -14.77 14.33 0.56
C GLY A 263 -16.23 13.91 0.35
N VAL A 264 -17.13 14.76 0.85
CA VAL A 264 -18.57 14.51 0.85
C VAL A 264 -19.15 14.36 -0.56
N GLN A 265 -18.63 15.08 -1.55
CA GLN A 265 -19.13 15.02 -2.93
C GLN A 265 -18.91 13.64 -3.56
N THR A 266 -17.72 13.07 -3.38
CA THR A 266 -17.39 11.72 -3.88
C THR A 266 -18.29 10.67 -3.23
N LYS A 267 -18.57 10.81 -1.93
CA LYS A 267 -19.50 9.93 -1.20
C LYS A 267 -20.94 10.06 -1.72
N LEU A 268 -21.40 11.27 -2.02
CA LEU A 268 -22.75 11.48 -2.57
C LEU A 268 -22.89 10.86 -3.97
N LEU A 269 -21.88 11.01 -4.83
CA LEU A 269 -21.84 10.37 -6.15
C LEU A 269 -21.91 8.84 -6.04
N GLN A 270 -21.14 8.24 -5.12
CA GLN A 270 -21.21 6.79 -4.86
C GLN A 270 -22.63 6.34 -4.49
N LEU A 271 -23.31 7.07 -3.60
CA LEU A 271 -24.69 6.72 -3.22
C LEU A 271 -25.65 6.84 -4.43
N THR A 272 -25.47 7.83 -5.30
CA THR A 272 -26.26 7.92 -6.53
C THR A 272 -25.99 6.73 -7.46
N GLU A 273 -24.72 6.37 -7.68
CA GLU A 273 -24.32 5.25 -8.54
C GLU A 273 -24.76 3.88 -8.00
N GLU A 274 -24.79 3.70 -6.68
CA GLU A 274 -25.29 2.48 -6.04
C GLU A 274 -26.83 2.38 -6.05
N GLY A 275 -27.53 3.34 -6.65
CA GLY A 275 -28.97 3.33 -6.85
C GLY A 275 -29.78 3.70 -5.59
N PHE A 276 -29.22 4.54 -4.70
CA PHE A 276 -30.02 5.20 -3.67
C PHE A 276 -30.88 6.31 -4.29
N THR A 277 -32.08 6.54 -3.75
CA THR A 277 -32.99 7.57 -4.26
C THR A 277 -32.48 8.98 -3.96
N ASP A 278 -32.85 9.96 -4.79
CA ASP A 278 -32.48 11.37 -4.57
C ASP A 278 -32.81 11.87 -3.16
N GLN A 279 -33.95 11.45 -2.61
CA GLN A 279 -34.34 11.84 -1.26
C GLN A 279 -33.42 11.23 -0.19
N ALA A 280 -33.01 9.96 -0.34
CA ALA A 280 -32.08 9.32 0.56
C ALA A 280 -30.69 10.00 0.51
N VAL A 281 -30.23 10.35 -0.69
CA VAL A 281 -28.98 11.10 -0.90
C VAL A 281 -29.07 12.50 -0.29
N LYS A 282 -30.20 13.21 -0.45
CA LYS A 282 -30.44 14.51 0.20
C LYS A 282 -30.43 14.41 1.73
N ASN A 283 -31.08 13.38 2.29
CA ASN A 283 -31.10 13.15 3.74
C ASN A 283 -29.68 12.88 4.28
N TYR A 284 -28.85 12.16 3.53
CA TYR A 284 -27.44 11.96 3.85
C TYR A 284 -26.66 13.28 3.83
N ALA A 285 -26.83 14.06 2.76
CA ALA A 285 -26.17 15.35 2.58
C ALA A 285 -26.52 16.35 3.69
N ALA A 286 -27.77 16.33 4.20
CA ALA A 286 -28.21 17.22 5.28
C ALA A 286 -27.39 17.07 6.57
N LEU A 287 -26.85 15.88 6.85
CA LEU A 287 -25.94 15.66 7.98
C LEU A 287 -24.47 15.92 7.60
N TRP A 288 -24.02 15.33 6.48
CA TRP A 288 -22.59 15.24 6.19
C TRP A 288 -22.00 16.45 5.48
N SER A 289 -22.77 17.20 4.68
CA SER A 289 -22.25 18.40 4.00
C SER A 289 -21.90 19.50 5.02
N PRO A 290 -22.77 19.86 5.98
CA PRO A 290 -22.42 20.83 7.02
C PRO A 290 -21.24 20.39 7.90
N LEU A 291 -21.15 19.10 8.26
CA LEU A 291 -20.01 18.58 9.01
C LEU A 291 -18.70 18.66 8.22
N SER A 292 -18.75 18.45 6.90
CA SER A 292 -17.57 18.60 6.04
C SER A 292 -17.11 20.05 5.96
N ASP A 293 -18.02 21.03 6.00
CA ASP A 293 -17.65 22.44 6.09
C ASP A 293 -17.02 22.78 7.45
N VAL A 294 -17.48 22.15 8.54
CA VAL A 294 -16.85 22.28 9.86
C VAL A 294 -15.44 21.69 9.88
N GLU A 295 -15.24 20.50 9.31
CA GLU A 295 -13.92 19.86 9.15
C GLU A 295 -12.95 20.77 8.39
N LYS A 296 -13.36 21.33 7.24
CA LYS A 296 -12.50 22.23 6.44
C LYS A 296 -12.03 23.46 7.21
N ASN A 297 -12.86 23.97 8.12
CA ASN A 297 -12.59 25.20 8.85
C ASN A 297 -11.91 24.95 10.21
N ASN A 298 -11.79 23.70 10.65
CA ASN A 298 -11.25 23.37 11.97
C ASN A 298 -10.51 22.03 11.96
N THR A 299 -9.17 22.10 12.05
CA THR A 299 -8.25 20.96 12.07
C THR A 299 -8.43 20.01 13.27
N LYS A 300 -9.23 20.42 14.25
CA LYS A 300 -9.70 19.56 15.35
C LYS A 300 -10.51 18.36 14.84
N TYR A 301 -11.28 18.54 13.77
CA TYR A 301 -12.23 17.55 13.30
C TYR A 301 -11.72 16.82 12.07
N ARG A 302 -12.13 15.56 11.93
CA ARG A 302 -11.87 14.73 10.75
C ARG A 302 -13.08 13.89 10.40
N ILE A 303 -13.41 13.82 9.11
CA ILE A 303 -14.41 12.89 8.59
C ILE A 303 -13.73 11.66 8.00
N SER A 304 -14.37 10.51 8.15
CA SER A 304 -14.04 9.32 7.39
C SER A 304 -15.28 8.82 6.68
N PHE A 305 -15.27 8.91 5.36
CA PHE A 305 -16.30 8.35 4.49
C PHE A 305 -15.89 6.92 4.10
N ALA A 306 -16.59 5.89 4.58
CA ALA A 306 -16.38 4.49 4.19
C ALA A 306 -17.49 4.02 3.25
N LYS A 307 -17.32 2.87 2.56
CA LYS A 307 -18.34 2.26 1.68
C LYS A 307 -19.71 2.13 2.34
N THR A 308 -19.76 1.65 3.59
CA THR A 308 -21.00 1.28 4.29
C THR A 308 -21.51 2.32 5.30
N GLY A 309 -20.74 3.37 5.59
CA GLY A 309 -21.09 4.37 6.60
C GLY A 309 -20.05 5.48 6.70
N SER A 310 -20.23 6.39 7.65
CA SER A 310 -19.34 7.54 7.84
C SER A 310 -19.23 7.97 9.29
N SER A 311 -18.09 8.57 9.64
CA SER A 311 -17.80 9.04 10.99
C SER A 311 -17.29 10.48 11.00
N PHE A 312 -17.74 11.26 11.98
CA PHE A 312 -17.22 12.58 12.33
C PHE A 312 -16.45 12.45 13.65
N ASN A 313 -15.17 12.81 13.62
CA ASN A 313 -14.21 12.51 14.68
C ASN A 313 -13.59 13.79 15.24
N ASP A 314 -13.30 13.79 16.54
CA ASP A 314 -12.50 14.79 17.25
C ASP A 314 -11.09 14.23 17.49
N GLU A 315 -10.10 14.75 16.76
CA GLU A 315 -8.73 14.25 16.78
C GLU A 315 -7.97 14.65 18.07
N THR A 316 -8.54 15.54 18.90
CA THR A 316 -7.94 15.90 20.19
C THR A 316 -8.16 14.86 21.28
N LEU A 317 -9.11 13.92 21.08
CA LEU A 317 -9.42 12.87 22.05
C LEU A 317 -8.50 11.65 21.90
N LEU A 318 -8.00 11.12 23.02
CA LEU A 318 -7.09 9.96 23.03
C LEU A 318 -7.86 8.63 23.02
N GLY A 319 -7.48 7.71 22.12
CA GLY A 319 -8.06 6.36 21.94
C GLY A 319 -9.06 6.25 20.78
N ARG A 320 -8.86 5.29 19.86
CA ARG A 320 -9.63 5.15 18.59
C ARG A 320 -11.16 5.24 18.78
N GLY A 321 -11.73 4.50 19.73
CA GLY A 321 -13.18 4.52 20.00
C GLY A 321 -13.69 5.78 20.72
N LYS A 322 -12.80 6.60 21.27
CA LYS A 322 -13.15 7.83 21.99
C LYS A 322 -13.22 9.06 21.08
N LYS A 323 -12.64 8.98 19.88
CA LYS A 323 -12.59 10.08 18.90
C LYS A 323 -13.92 10.31 18.17
N ILE A 324 -14.71 9.26 17.96
CA ILE A 324 -15.94 9.37 17.18
C ILE A 324 -16.99 10.17 17.97
N LEU A 325 -17.51 11.24 17.36
CA LEU A 325 -18.62 12.04 17.89
C LEU A 325 -19.94 11.62 17.25
N ILE A 326 -19.96 11.44 15.93
CA ILE A 326 -21.12 10.96 15.17
C ILE A 326 -20.66 9.82 14.26
N TYR A 327 -21.45 8.75 14.21
CA TYR A 327 -21.35 7.71 13.19
C TYR A 327 -22.71 7.52 12.53
N SER A 328 -22.76 7.29 11.22
CA SER A 328 -23.98 6.88 10.55
C SER A 328 -23.72 5.74 9.56
N SER A 329 -24.72 4.89 9.36
CA SER A 329 -24.77 4.03 8.17
C SER A 329 -25.02 4.87 6.91
N ASN A 330 -24.87 4.27 5.74
CA ASN A 330 -25.54 4.78 4.54
C ASN A 330 -27.07 4.84 4.78
N PRO A 331 -27.82 5.65 4.01
CA PRO A 331 -29.28 5.68 4.10
C PRO A 331 -29.90 4.32 3.77
N SER A 332 -31.11 4.06 4.25
CA SER A 332 -31.89 2.90 3.81
C SER A 332 -32.49 3.14 2.42
N LYS A 333 -32.29 2.20 1.48
CA LYS A 333 -32.93 2.27 0.15
C LYS A 333 -34.47 2.28 0.21
N LYS A 334 -35.05 1.73 1.28
CA LYS A 334 -36.51 1.66 1.48
C LYS A 334 -37.04 2.76 2.39
N ALA A 335 -36.39 2.97 3.53
CA ALA A 335 -36.87 3.89 4.57
C ALA A 335 -36.36 5.32 4.42
N LEU A 336 -35.37 5.56 3.55
CA LEU A 336 -34.78 6.88 3.22
C LEU A 336 -34.00 7.58 4.35
N GLY A 337 -34.16 7.18 5.61
CA GLY A 337 -33.34 7.64 6.73
C GLY A 337 -32.03 6.85 6.90
N MET A 338 -31.14 7.35 7.76
CA MET A 338 -29.90 6.71 8.16
C MET A 338 -30.04 6.16 9.57
N LYS A 339 -29.31 5.09 9.91
CA LYS A 339 -29.06 4.77 11.32
C LYS A 339 -27.91 5.64 11.80
N ILE A 340 -28.12 6.40 12.87
CA ILE A 340 -27.17 7.39 13.40
C ILE A 340 -26.88 7.09 14.85
N TRP A 341 -25.61 7.21 15.21
CA TRP A 341 -25.09 7.13 16.56
C TRP A 341 -24.45 8.46 16.90
N VAL A 342 -25.05 9.21 17.82
CA VAL A 342 -24.38 10.31 18.50
C VAL A 342 -23.72 9.75 19.74
N LYS A 343 -22.39 9.77 19.76
CA LYS A 343 -21.59 9.07 20.76
C LYS A 343 -21.64 9.76 22.12
N LYS A 344 -21.61 8.99 23.21
CA LYS A 344 -21.52 9.52 24.59
C LYS A 344 -20.36 10.49 24.79
N ASN A 345 -19.29 10.34 24.01
CA ASN A 345 -18.08 11.17 24.07
C ASN A 345 -18.35 12.63 23.71
N THR A 346 -19.49 12.93 23.07
CA THR A 346 -19.95 14.30 22.82
C THR A 346 -20.28 15.06 24.11
N GLY A 347 -20.57 14.35 25.21
CA GLY A 347 -21.06 14.96 26.46
C GLY A 347 -22.47 15.54 26.37
N LYS A 348 -23.14 15.46 25.20
CA LYS A 348 -24.42 16.12 24.91
C LYS A 348 -25.58 15.14 24.74
N VAL A 349 -25.36 13.84 24.86
CA VAL A 349 -26.36 12.79 24.57
C VAL A 349 -27.69 13.00 25.32
N SER A 350 -27.65 13.16 26.65
CA SER A 350 -28.88 13.27 27.45
C SER A 350 -29.68 14.53 27.13
N SER A 351 -29.02 15.70 27.04
CA SER A 351 -29.69 16.96 26.68
C SER A 351 -30.21 16.93 25.24
N LEU A 352 -29.44 16.35 24.32
CA LEU A 352 -29.82 16.25 22.91
C LEU A 352 -31.04 15.33 22.74
N PHE A 353 -31.10 14.21 23.45
CA PHE A 353 -32.22 13.28 23.42
C PHE A 353 -33.53 13.94 23.87
N GLU A 354 -33.53 14.61 25.02
CA GLU A 354 -34.72 15.31 25.54
C GLU A 354 -35.17 16.44 24.62
N ASN A 355 -34.22 17.24 24.12
CA ASN A 355 -34.52 18.33 23.20
C ASN A 355 -35.12 17.81 21.89
N ILE A 356 -34.54 16.78 21.28
CA ILE A 356 -35.08 16.21 20.03
C ILE A 356 -36.49 15.66 20.28
N LYS A 357 -36.72 14.93 21.38
CA LYS A 357 -38.05 14.41 21.72
C LYS A 357 -39.10 15.52 21.82
N SER A 358 -38.76 16.62 22.49
CA SER A 358 -39.67 17.75 22.67
C SER A 358 -39.89 18.54 21.37
N THR A 359 -38.83 18.83 20.61
CA THR A 359 -38.90 19.69 19.42
C THR A 359 -39.57 18.99 18.24
N TYR A 360 -39.35 17.69 18.08
CA TYR A 360 -39.84 16.93 16.93
C TYR A 360 -41.02 15.99 17.25
N ASN A 361 -41.58 16.11 18.46
CA ASN A 361 -42.72 15.31 18.93
C ASN A 361 -42.49 13.78 18.84
N LEU A 362 -41.32 13.34 19.30
CA LEU A 362 -40.85 11.95 19.27
C LEU A 362 -40.90 11.26 20.64
N GLN A 363 -41.79 11.68 21.54
CA GLN A 363 -41.84 11.18 22.92
C GLN A 363 -42.08 9.66 22.98
N GLU A 364 -43.00 9.17 22.13
CA GLU A 364 -43.40 7.76 22.02
C GLU A 364 -42.67 7.01 20.89
N SER A 365 -41.71 7.65 20.21
CA SER A 365 -40.98 7.03 19.10
C SER A 365 -40.09 5.89 19.58
N GLU A 366 -40.24 4.71 18.98
CA GLU A 366 -39.31 3.59 19.15
C GLU A 366 -38.05 3.73 18.27
N ASN A 367 -38.07 4.65 17.31
CA ASN A 367 -36.98 4.89 16.37
C ASN A 367 -35.88 5.80 16.92
N MET A 368 -35.99 6.25 18.18
CA MET A 368 -34.96 7.02 18.86
C MET A 368 -34.83 6.64 20.33
N TYR A 369 -33.64 6.23 20.75
CA TYR A 369 -33.38 5.76 22.12
C TYR A 369 -31.91 5.93 22.51
N ILE A 370 -31.63 5.83 23.81
CA ILE A 370 -30.26 5.77 24.32
C ILE A 370 -29.85 4.29 24.47
N SER A 371 -28.76 3.89 23.84
CA SER A 371 -28.26 2.51 23.87
C SER A 371 -27.66 2.12 25.22
N LYS A 372 -27.38 0.82 25.42
CA LYS A 372 -26.64 0.32 26.60
C LYS A 372 -25.27 0.99 26.75
N ASP A 373 -24.64 1.35 25.64
CA ASP A 373 -23.34 2.02 25.62
C ASP A 373 -23.42 3.53 25.93
N LYS A 374 -24.63 4.04 26.18
CA LYS A 374 -24.99 5.45 26.44
C LYS A 374 -24.86 6.36 25.21
N ASP A 375 -24.95 5.80 24.00
CA ASP A 375 -25.02 6.57 22.77
C ASP A 375 -26.49 6.89 22.43
N LEU A 376 -26.76 8.05 21.85
CA LEU A 376 -28.07 8.33 21.25
C LEU A 376 -28.15 7.67 19.88
N ILE A 377 -29.15 6.81 19.70
CA ILE A 377 -29.44 6.09 18.46
C ILE A 377 -30.68 6.69 17.82
N ILE A 378 -30.58 6.97 16.52
CA ILE A 378 -31.71 7.28 15.64
C ILE A 378 -31.73 6.19 14.57
N GLU A 379 -32.80 5.41 14.49
CA GLU A 379 -32.96 4.35 13.50
C GLU A 379 -33.33 4.93 12.13
N TYR A 380 -33.01 4.21 11.05
CA TYR A 380 -33.34 4.63 9.68
C TYR A 380 -34.84 4.86 9.45
N ASN A 381 -35.70 4.21 10.25
CA ASN A 381 -37.15 4.34 10.19
C ASN A 381 -37.68 5.65 10.81
N ALA A 382 -36.85 6.42 11.53
CA ALA A 382 -37.23 7.74 12.05
C ALA A 382 -37.68 8.70 10.93
N TYR A 383 -37.18 8.49 9.70
CA TYR A 383 -37.66 9.23 8.52
C TYR A 383 -39.17 9.06 8.27
N SER A 384 -39.75 7.89 8.57
CA SER A 384 -41.19 7.66 8.35
C SER A 384 -42.09 8.51 9.27
N GLU A 385 -41.60 8.82 10.47
CA GLU A 385 -42.27 9.67 11.46
C GLU A 385 -42.06 11.16 11.14
N LEU A 386 -40.82 11.54 10.77
CA LEU A 386 -40.42 12.93 10.59
C LEU A 386 -40.69 13.49 9.20
N LYS A 387 -40.62 12.65 8.15
CA LYS A 387 -40.75 13.02 6.74
C LYS A 387 -39.91 14.25 6.39
N GLU A 388 -40.55 15.37 6.06
CA GLU A 388 -39.89 16.62 5.66
C GLU A 388 -39.05 17.24 6.79
N ASN A 389 -39.40 16.97 8.06
CA ASN A 389 -38.65 17.46 9.22
C ASN A 389 -37.36 16.65 9.48
N TYR A 390 -37.13 15.55 8.77
CA TYR A 390 -35.94 14.72 8.98
C TYR A 390 -34.65 15.49 8.68
N SER A 391 -34.62 16.29 7.61
CA SER A 391 -33.46 17.12 7.27
C SER A 391 -33.19 18.20 8.32
N GLN A 392 -34.25 18.81 8.87
CA GLN A 392 -34.14 19.79 9.95
C GLN A 392 -33.55 19.16 11.22
N LEU A 393 -33.91 17.91 11.52
CA LEU A 393 -33.29 17.17 12.62
C LEU A 393 -31.80 16.94 12.38
N MET A 394 -31.39 16.60 11.15
CA MET A 394 -29.96 16.43 10.82
C MET A 394 -29.18 17.72 11.07
N GLU A 395 -29.69 18.85 10.58
CA GLU A 395 -29.08 20.17 10.77
C GLU A 395 -29.02 20.55 12.26
N TYR A 396 -30.07 20.27 13.02
CA TYR A 396 -30.09 20.50 14.48
C TYR A 396 -29.01 19.68 15.19
N ILE A 397 -28.83 18.40 14.84
CA ILE A 397 -27.76 17.56 15.41
C ILE A 397 -26.38 18.15 15.09
N VAL A 398 -26.14 18.57 13.85
CA VAL A 398 -24.87 19.23 13.48
C VAL A 398 -24.62 20.43 14.38
N GLN A 399 -25.58 21.36 14.45
CA GLN A 399 -25.45 22.58 15.24
C GLN A 399 -25.16 22.28 16.72
N GLN A 400 -25.86 21.30 17.31
CA GLN A 400 -25.65 20.94 18.70
C GLN A 400 -24.30 20.27 18.94
N ILE A 401 -23.75 19.51 17.99
CA ILE A 401 -22.46 18.84 18.17
C ILE A 401 -21.27 19.78 17.90
N THR A 402 -21.39 20.70 16.94
CA THR A 402 -20.27 21.56 16.51
C THR A 402 -20.23 22.93 17.19
N SER A 403 -21.27 23.30 17.96
CA SER A 403 -21.26 24.44 18.89
C SER A 403 -20.46 24.15 20.15
#